data_AF-K0TC47-F1
#
_entry.id   AF-K0TC47-F1
#
_cell.length_a   1.000
_cell.length_b   1.000
_cell.length_c   1.000
_cell.angle_alpha   90.00
_cell.angle_beta   90.00
_cell.angle_gamma   90.00
#
_symmetry.space_group_name_H-M   'P 1'
#
loop_
_entity.id
_entity.type
_entity.pdbx_description
1 polymer ?
#
loop_
_entity_poly.entity_id
_entity_poly.type
_entity_poly.pdbx_seq_one_letter_code
_entity_poly.pdbx_strand_id
1 'polypeptide(L)'
;MSYSLGHYSFGGAGSSLQGGGGYSYTAGDDAYTAQQPYDDEADRTDVLKLVLYDLNSAIAPRDVRLMAIHAALEEFDHDDEALHDEELELRADHILLQKLTYAMCVDPRGVEVGLICSALEAVYRAGRTRLGRSFHEICDALLPLFVGMVRAPPGAMPGTGTGDRYDEAP
;
A
#
# COMPACT_ATOMS: atom_id res chain seq x y z
N MET A 1 4.18 -15.49 24.82
CA MET A 1 3.61 -16.47 23.88
C MET A 1 4.39 -16.32 22.58
N SER A 2 5.22 -17.30 22.25
CA SER A 2 6.11 -17.29 21.10
C SER A 2 5.35 -17.91 19.93
N TYR A 3 5.17 -17.16 18.83
CA TYR A 3 4.67 -17.73 17.59
C TYR A 3 5.87 -18.23 16.80
N SER A 4 5.86 -19.53 16.50
CA SER A 4 6.81 -20.18 15.62
C SER A 4 6.36 -19.92 14.19
N LEU A 5 7.13 -19.12 13.43
CA LEU A 5 6.90 -18.95 11.99
C LEU A 5 7.18 -20.30 11.31
N GLY A 6 6.15 -20.87 10.68
CA GLY A 6 6.30 -22.04 9.82
C GLY A 6 6.99 -21.62 8.53
N HIS A 7 8.15 -22.21 8.27
CA HIS A 7 8.86 -22.12 6.99
C HIS A 7 8.01 -22.81 5.91
N TYR A 8 7.39 -22.04 5.01
CA TYR A 8 6.75 -22.60 3.82
C TYR A 8 7.69 -22.49 2.62
N SER A 9 8.18 -23.65 2.17
CA SER A 9 8.99 -23.82 0.97
C SER A 9 8.06 -24.02 -0.23
N PHE A 10 8.08 -23.08 -1.18
CA PHE A 10 7.33 -23.22 -2.42
C PHE A 10 8.13 -24.08 -3.41
N GLY A 11 7.65 -25.30 -3.62
CA GLY A 11 8.21 -26.23 -4.61
C GLY A 11 7.83 -25.83 -6.03
N GLY A 12 8.79 -25.28 -6.77
CA GLY A 12 8.69 -25.06 -8.21
C GLY A 12 8.69 -26.40 -8.96
N ALA A 13 7.62 -26.66 -9.71
CA ALA A 13 7.52 -27.80 -10.61
C ALA A 13 8.55 -27.66 -11.75
N GLY A 14 9.57 -28.51 -11.73
CA GLY A 14 10.54 -28.64 -12.80
C GLY A 14 9.92 -29.25 -14.06
N SER A 15 9.95 -28.51 -15.16
CA SER A 15 9.79 -29.07 -16.50
C SER A 15 11.15 -29.54 -17.00
N SER A 16 11.32 -30.86 -17.09
CA SER A 16 12.46 -31.54 -17.70
C SER A 16 12.42 -31.38 -19.23
N LEU A 17 13.35 -30.63 -19.79
CA LEU A 17 13.70 -30.71 -21.21
C LEU A 17 15.08 -31.35 -21.36
N GLN A 18 15.03 -32.57 -21.87
CA GLN A 18 16.14 -33.45 -22.23
C GLN A 18 16.78 -32.94 -23.53
N GLY A 19 18.04 -32.54 -23.48
CA GLY A 19 18.81 -32.13 -24.66
C GLY A 19 20.29 -32.42 -24.44
N GLY A 20 20.74 -33.56 -24.95
CA GLY A 20 22.13 -34.00 -24.85
C GLY A 20 23.07 -33.19 -25.74
N GLY A 21 24.30 -33.00 -25.25
CA GLY A 21 25.41 -32.43 -25.99
C GLY A 21 26.62 -32.32 -25.08
N GLY A 22 27.49 -33.34 -25.13
CA GLY A 22 28.69 -33.40 -24.31
C GLY A 22 29.77 -32.41 -24.76
N TYR A 23 30.50 -31.88 -23.79
CA TYR A 23 31.85 -31.33 -23.99
C TYR A 23 32.70 -31.56 -22.74
N SER A 24 33.92 -31.98 -23.04
CA SER A 24 34.99 -32.43 -22.13
C SER A 24 35.47 -31.30 -21.22
N TYR A 25 35.64 -31.59 -19.92
CA TYR A 25 36.35 -30.70 -19.00
C TYR A 25 37.85 -31.00 -19.02
N THR A 26 38.65 -30.05 -19.50
CA THR A 26 40.07 -29.91 -19.12
C THR A 26 40.19 -28.82 -18.08
N ALA A 27 41.01 -29.10 -17.06
CA ALA A 27 41.22 -28.29 -15.87
C ALA A 27 41.93 -26.94 -16.14
N GLY A 28 41.66 -25.99 -15.24
CA GLY A 28 42.48 -24.81 -14.99
C GLY A 28 41.98 -23.54 -15.68
N ASP A 29 41.33 -22.65 -14.93
CA ASP A 29 41.87 -21.32 -14.66
C ASP A 29 40.87 -20.45 -13.88
N ASP A 30 41.45 -19.70 -12.95
CA ASP A 30 40.89 -18.73 -12.03
C ASP A 30 39.74 -17.89 -12.61
N ALA A 31 38.51 -18.21 -12.20
CA ALA A 31 37.38 -17.29 -12.33
C ALA A 31 37.10 -16.66 -10.97
N TYR A 32 37.72 -15.50 -10.72
CA TYR A 32 37.21 -14.53 -9.76
C TYR A 32 35.74 -14.28 -10.11
N THR A 33 34.83 -14.93 -9.38
CA THR A 33 33.40 -14.65 -9.52
C THR A 33 33.21 -13.32 -8.80
N ALA A 34 33.36 -12.25 -9.58
CA ALA A 34 32.95 -10.92 -9.15
C ALA A 34 31.45 -11.01 -8.85
N GLN A 35 31.10 -11.04 -7.57
CA GLN A 35 29.73 -10.86 -7.10
C GLN A 35 29.25 -9.54 -7.72
N GLN A 36 28.34 -9.64 -8.69
CA GLN A 36 27.77 -8.48 -9.38
C GLN A 36 26.94 -7.71 -8.34
N PRO A 37 27.26 -6.43 -8.04
CA PRO A 37 26.56 -5.65 -7.00
C PRO A 37 25.19 -5.12 -7.47
N TYR A 38 24.54 -5.79 -8.41
CA TYR A 38 23.33 -5.31 -9.11
C TYR A 38 22.05 -6.09 -8.78
N ASP A 39 22.11 -7.17 -7.99
CA ASP A 39 20.93 -7.97 -7.64
C ASP A 39 20.19 -7.44 -6.40
N ASP A 40 20.90 -6.94 -5.39
CA ASP A 40 20.33 -6.66 -4.06
C ASP A 40 19.26 -5.54 -4.07
N GLU A 41 19.43 -4.53 -4.93
CA GLU A 41 18.52 -3.38 -5.02
C GLU A 41 17.26 -3.71 -5.84
N ALA A 42 17.40 -4.50 -6.91
CA ALA A 42 16.27 -4.98 -7.70
C ALA A 42 15.39 -5.94 -6.88
N ASP A 43 16.01 -6.82 -6.09
CA ASP A 43 15.32 -7.73 -5.19
C ASP A 43 14.49 -6.98 -4.13
N ARG A 44 15.03 -5.87 -3.59
CA ARG A 44 14.31 -5.05 -2.59
C ARG A 44 13.08 -4.36 -3.20
N THR A 45 13.24 -3.69 -4.33
CA THR A 45 12.13 -3.03 -5.03
C THR A 45 11.03 -4.03 -5.40
N ASP A 46 11.39 -5.26 -5.77
CA ASP A 46 10.42 -6.29 -6.11
C ASP A 46 9.66 -6.84 -4.88
N VAL A 47 10.32 -6.90 -3.72
CA VAL A 47 9.63 -7.16 -2.44
C VAL A 47 8.62 -6.06 -2.12
N LEU A 48 9.01 -4.79 -2.24
CA LEU A 48 8.11 -3.66 -2.00
C LEU A 48 6.90 -3.70 -2.95
N LYS A 49 7.11 -3.95 -4.24
CA LYS A 49 6.01 -4.11 -5.20
C LYS A 49 5.07 -5.26 -4.84
N LEU A 50 5.59 -6.38 -4.34
CA LEU A 50 4.77 -7.51 -3.90
C LEU A 50 3.92 -7.13 -2.68
N VAL A 51 4.51 -6.46 -1.69
CA VAL A 51 3.80 -5.95 -0.51
C VAL A 51 2.68 -4.99 -0.92
N LEU A 52 2.95 -4.07 -1.85
CA LEU A 52 1.95 -3.13 -2.35
C LEU A 52 0.85 -3.83 -3.15
N TYR A 53 1.19 -4.85 -3.94
CA TYR A 53 0.21 -5.67 -4.66
C TYR A 53 -0.72 -6.42 -3.70
N ASP A 54 -0.18 -7.05 -2.67
CA ASP A 54 -0.94 -7.78 -1.65
C ASP A 54 -1.82 -6.83 -0.84
N LEU A 55 -1.27 -5.69 -0.40
CA LEU A 55 -2.04 -4.64 0.27
C LEU A 55 -3.20 -4.15 -0.61
N ASN A 56 -2.93 -3.82 -1.87
CA ASN A 56 -3.95 -3.30 -2.77
C ASN A 56 -5.05 -4.33 -3.09
N SER A 57 -4.68 -5.60 -3.27
CA SER A 57 -5.64 -6.69 -3.55
C SER A 57 -6.41 -7.17 -2.32
N ALA A 58 -5.91 -6.92 -1.10
CA ALA A 58 -6.59 -7.29 0.13
C ALA A 58 -7.84 -6.42 0.39
N ILE A 59 -9.02 -6.94 0.02
CA ILE A 59 -10.33 -6.30 0.24
C ILE A 59 -11.19 -7.11 1.23
N ALA A 60 -11.18 -8.43 1.13
CA ALA A 60 -11.89 -9.35 2.03
C ALA A 60 -11.20 -10.73 1.99
N PRO A 61 -11.29 -11.56 3.06
CA PRO A 61 -11.92 -11.30 4.36
C PRO A 61 -11.11 -10.35 5.25
N ARG A 62 -11.66 -9.99 6.41
CA ARG A 62 -11.03 -9.04 7.36
C ARG A 62 -9.61 -9.45 7.74
N ASP A 63 -9.40 -10.73 8.02
CA ASP A 63 -8.09 -11.23 8.46
C ASP A 63 -7.02 -11.04 7.39
N VAL A 64 -7.36 -11.21 6.11
CA VAL A 64 -6.44 -10.96 4.99
C VAL A 64 -6.08 -9.49 4.88
N ARG A 65 -7.04 -8.58 5.11
CA ARG A 65 -6.73 -7.14 5.16
C ARG A 65 -5.75 -6.82 6.29
N LEU A 66 -6.00 -7.35 7.49
CA LEU A 66 -5.12 -7.13 8.64
C LEU A 66 -3.72 -7.68 8.38
N MET A 67 -3.60 -8.89 7.83
CA MET A 67 -2.31 -9.47 7.47
C MET A 67 -1.55 -8.60 6.48
N ALA A 68 -2.20 -8.12 5.42
CA ALA A 68 -1.57 -7.27 4.42
C ALA A 68 -1.15 -5.90 5.00
N ILE A 69 -1.97 -5.30 5.89
CA ILE A 69 -1.61 -4.06 6.59
C ILE A 69 -0.40 -4.27 7.50
N HIS A 70 -0.33 -5.41 8.21
CA HIS A 70 0.83 -5.73 9.05
C HIS A 70 2.10 -5.94 8.23
N ALA A 71 2.02 -6.67 7.11
CA ALA A 71 3.16 -6.84 6.22
C ALA A 71 3.66 -5.49 5.66
N ALA A 72 2.73 -4.60 5.29
CA ALA A 72 3.08 -3.25 4.86
C ALA A 72 3.73 -2.42 5.98
N LEU A 73 3.24 -2.53 7.22
CA LEU A 73 3.87 -1.87 8.37
C LEU A 73 5.29 -2.36 8.63
N GLU A 74 5.52 -3.67 8.57
CA GLU A 74 6.86 -4.25 8.73
C GLU A 74 7.81 -3.78 7.62
N GLU A 75 7.28 -3.61 6.41
CA GLU A 75 8.04 -3.13 5.26
C GLU A 75 8.43 -1.65 5.38
N PHE A 76 7.52 -0.79 5.84
CA PHE A 76 7.73 0.66 5.91
C PHE A 76 8.39 1.14 7.21
N ASP A 77 8.45 0.34 8.27
CA ASP A 77 9.01 0.76 9.56
C ASP A 77 10.54 0.71 9.56
N HIS A 78 11.15 1.65 8.84
CA HIS A 78 12.59 1.88 8.82
C HIS A 78 12.91 3.38 8.86
N ASP A 79 14.21 3.71 8.96
CA ASP A 79 14.71 5.09 9.07
C ASP A 79 15.43 5.58 7.79
N ASP A 80 15.19 4.92 6.66
CA ASP A 80 15.83 5.26 5.38
C ASP A 80 14.94 6.17 4.51
N GLU A 81 15.32 7.44 4.42
CA GLU A 81 14.61 8.46 3.63
C GLU A 81 14.54 8.11 2.13
N ALA A 82 15.57 7.46 1.57
CA ALA A 82 15.60 7.12 0.15
C ALA A 82 14.60 6.00 -0.17
N LEU A 83 14.45 5.04 0.73
CA LEU A 83 13.43 3.99 0.61
C LEU A 83 12.02 4.57 0.77
N HIS A 84 11.82 5.52 1.69
CA HIS A 84 10.52 6.21 1.78
C HIS A 84 10.17 7.02 0.53
N ASP A 85 11.18 7.63 -0.11
CA ASP A 85 11.01 8.28 -1.40
C ASP A 85 10.56 7.29 -2.49
N GLU A 86 11.09 6.06 -2.48
CA GLU A 86 10.70 4.97 -3.37
C GLU A 86 9.27 4.46 -3.08
N GLU A 87 8.90 4.27 -1.82
CA GLU A 87 7.53 3.91 -1.41
C GLU A 87 6.50 4.90 -1.95
N LEU A 88 6.79 6.21 -1.86
CA LEU A 88 5.96 7.26 -2.45
C LEU A 88 5.97 7.22 -3.98
N GLU A 89 7.10 6.91 -4.61
CA GLU A 89 7.19 6.76 -6.06
C GLU A 89 6.32 5.59 -6.57
N LEU A 90 6.24 4.52 -5.79
CA LEU A 90 5.36 3.38 -6.04
C LEU A 90 3.92 3.57 -5.52
N ARG A 91 3.58 4.78 -5.07
CA ARG A 91 2.21 5.19 -4.71
C ARG A 91 1.64 4.45 -3.49
N ALA A 92 2.50 4.07 -2.54
CA ALA A 92 2.10 3.41 -1.30
C ALA A 92 1.05 4.22 -0.52
N ASP A 93 1.22 5.54 -0.46
CA ASP A 93 0.30 6.52 0.12
C ASP A 93 -1.13 6.44 -0.46
N HIS A 94 -1.26 6.30 -1.78
CA HIS A 94 -2.54 6.22 -2.46
C HIS A 94 -3.28 4.92 -2.11
N ILE A 95 -2.55 3.81 -2.07
CA ILE A 95 -3.11 2.51 -1.66
C ILE A 95 -3.57 2.61 -0.20
N LEU A 96 -2.73 3.15 0.69
CA LEU A 96 -3.05 3.31 2.11
C LEU A 96 -4.25 4.23 2.33
N LEU A 97 -4.36 5.36 1.62
CA LEU A 97 -5.52 6.26 1.70
C LEU A 97 -6.80 5.61 1.19
N GLN A 98 -6.72 4.80 0.13
CA GLN A 98 -7.84 3.99 -0.34
C GLN A 98 -8.29 3.00 0.75
N LYS A 99 -7.35 2.30 1.40
CA LYS A 99 -7.66 1.38 2.51
C LYS A 99 -8.22 2.11 3.72
N LEU A 100 -7.69 3.28 4.05
CA LEU A 100 -8.20 4.11 5.15
C LEU A 100 -9.66 4.50 4.89
N THR A 101 -9.96 4.97 3.67
CA THR A 101 -11.33 5.32 3.27
C THR A 101 -12.26 4.12 3.39
N TYR A 102 -11.83 2.95 2.93
CA TYR A 102 -12.61 1.71 3.07
C TYR A 102 -12.83 1.32 4.54
N ALA A 103 -11.77 1.30 5.36
CA ALA A 103 -11.84 0.94 6.78
C ALA A 103 -12.76 1.87 7.57
N MET A 104 -12.69 3.19 7.31
CA MET A 104 -13.57 4.19 7.91
C MET A 104 -15.05 4.00 7.55
N CYS A 105 -15.34 3.51 6.35
CA CYS A 105 -16.71 3.17 5.92
C CYS A 105 -17.25 1.89 6.58
N VAL A 106 -16.38 0.94 6.94
CA VAL A 106 -16.77 -0.34 7.55
C VAL A 106 -16.90 -0.20 9.07
N ASP A 107 -15.84 0.25 9.73
CA ASP A 107 -15.79 0.47 11.19
C ASP A 107 -14.75 1.56 11.51
N PRO A 108 -15.17 2.81 11.71
CA PRO A 108 -14.25 3.93 11.97
C PRO A 108 -13.56 3.85 13.34
N ARG A 109 -13.98 2.93 14.22
CA ARG A 109 -13.31 2.65 15.50
C ARG A 109 -12.49 1.36 15.45
N GLY A 110 -12.41 0.73 14.28
CA GLY A 110 -11.70 -0.51 14.07
C GLY A 110 -10.18 -0.33 14.15
N VAL A 111 -9.49 -1.38 14.58
CA VAL A 111 -8.02 -1.42 14.67
C VAL A 111 -7.33 -1.14 13.31
N GLU A 112 -7.98 -1.48 12.20
CA GLU A 112 -7.49 -1.25 10.84
C GLU A 112 -7.17 0.24 10.61
N VAL A 113 -8.01 1.16 11.11
CA VAL A 113 -7.80 2.61 10.96
C VAL A 113 -6.49 3.04 11.61
N GLY A 114 -6.23 2.60 12.84
CA GLY A 114 -5.00 2.95 13.57
C GLY A 114 -3.74 2.37 12.91
N LEU A 115 -3.82 1.13 12.42
CA LEU A 115 -2.70 0.47 11.72
C LEU A 115 -2.39 1.17 10.40
N ILE A 116 -3.41 1.53 9.61
CA ILE A 116 -3.22 2.24 8.34
C ILE A 116 -2.65 3.65 8.58
N CYS A 117 -3.12 4.37 9.60
CA CYS A 117 -2.54 5.65 9.99
C CYS A 117 -1.06 5.52 10.39
N SER A 118 -0.69 4.46 11.08
CA SER A 118 0.71 4.20 11.45
C SER A 118 1.57 3.93 10.22
N ALA A 119 1.05 3.18 9.24
CA ALA A 119 1.75 2.93 7.98
C ALA A 119 1.91 4.22 7.16
N LEU A 120 0.89 5.08 7.12
CA LEU A 120 0.97 6.40 6.48
C LEU A 120 2.02 7.29 7.17
N GLU A 121 2.11 7.26 8.50
CA GLU A 121 3.14 8.01 9.22
C GLU A 121 4.55 7.56 8.86
N ALA A 122 4.78 6.25 8.70
CA ALA A 122 6.05 5.69 8.27
C ALA A 122 6.43 6.14 6.85
N VAL A 123 5.54 5.95 5.87
CA VAL A 123 5.77 6.34 4.46
C VAL A 123 6.00 7.85 4.31
N TYR A 124 5.36 8.68 5.13
CA TYR A 124 5.54 10.13 5.10
C TYR A 124 6.82 10.63 5.78
N ARG A 125 7.71 9.74 6.26
CA ARG A 125 9.08 10.10 6.64
C ARG A 125 9.98 10.39 5.42
N ALA A 126 9.46 10.21 4.21
CA ALA A 126 10.10 10.58 2.94
C ALA A 126 10.56 12.04 2.86
N GLY A 127 11.38 12.32 1.86
CA GLY A 127 11.89 13.66 1.57
C GLY A 127 10.78 14.67 1.30
N ARG A 128 10.95 15.90 1.80
CA ARG A 128 9.92 16.96 1.73
C ARG A 128 9.41 17.24 0.32
N THR A 129 10.29 17.12 -0.68
CA THR A 129 9.93 17.34 -2.09
C THR A 129 8.99 16.25 -2.59
N ARG A 130 9.24 14.98 -2.24
CA ARG A 130 8.38 13.84 -2.61
C ARG A 130 7.06 13.90 -1.87
N LEU A 131 7.10 14.19 -0.58
CA LEU A 131 5.90 14.39 0.23
C LEU A 131 5.00 15.49 -0.38
N GLY A 132 5.57 16.65 -0.74
CA GLY A 132 4.84 17.74 -1.36
C GLY A 132 4.18 17.35 -2.69
N ARG A 133 4.86 16.52 -3.51
CA ARG A 133 4.29 15.99 -4.76
C ARG A 133 3.13 15.03 -4.48
N SER A 134 3.32 14.08 -3.58
CA SER A 134 2.28 13.13 -3.15
C SER A 134 1.01 13.87 -2.67
N PHE A 135 1.15 14.87 -1.79
CA PHE A 135 0.03 15.68 -1.33
C PHE A 135 -0.70 16.41 -2.46
N HIS A 136 0.04 16.98 -3.42
CA HIS A 136 -0.55 17.65 -4.57
C HIS A 136 -1.39 16.67 -5.41
N GLU A 137 -0.85 15.49 -5.69
CA GLU A 137 -1.52 14.45 -6.48
C GLU A 137 -2.79 13.91 -5.78
N ILE A 138 -2.71 13.67 -4.47
CA ILE A 138 -3.86 13.24 -3.66
C ILE A 138 -4.93 14.32 -3.64
N CYS A 139 -4.54 15.58 -3.45
CA CYS A 139 -5.48 16.70 -3.43
C CYS A 139 -6.15 16.88 -4.79
N ASP A 140 -5.42 16.76 -5.89
CA ASP A 140 -5.98 16.81 -7.25
C ASP A 140 -7.01 15.70 -7.49
N ALA A 141 -6.79 14.50 -6.92
CA ALA A 141 -7.74 13.39 -7.01
C ALA A 141 -8.96 13.57 -6.09
N LEU A 142 -8.78 14.06 -4.86
CA LEU A 142 -9.82 14.10 -3.84
C LEU A 142 -10.63 15.40 -3.83
N LEU A 143 -10.05 16.56 -4.15
CA LEU A 143 -10.73 17.86 -4.15
C LEU A 143 -11.98 17.88 -5.05
N PRO A 144 -11.96 17.34 -6.28
CA PRO A 144 -13.16 17.29 -7.12
C PRO A 144 -14.30 16.48 -6.49
N LEU A 145 -13.97 15.41 -5.76
CA LEU A 145 -14.94 14.59 -5.04
C LEU A 145 -15.53 15.34 -3.84
N PHE A 146 -14.69 16.03 -3.06
CA PHE A 146 -15.16 16.88 -1.96
C PHE A 146 -16.06 18.01 -2.46
N VAL A 147 -15.69 18.69 -3.55
CA VAL A 147 -16.53 19.73 -4.18
C VAL A 147 -17.86 19.13 -4.66
N GLY A 148 -17.84 17.93 -5.26
CA GLY A 148 -19.04 17.21 -5.66
C GLY A 148 -19.98 16.89 -4.49
N MET A 149 -19.43 16.53 -3.32
CA MET A 149 -20.21 16.23 -2.10
C MET A 149 -20.76 17.49 -1.42
N VAL A 150 -20.00 18.60 -1.42
CA VAL A 150 -20.45 19.88 -0.85
C VAL A 150 -21.46 20.58 -1.75
N ARG A 151 -21.40 20.35 -3.06
CA ARG A 151 -22.34 20.95 -4.01
C ARG A 151 -23.74 20.38 -3.75
N ALA A 152 -24.67 21.25 -3.41
CA ALA A 152 -26.07 20.88 -3.23
C ALA A 152 -26.58 20.12 -4.47
N PRO A 153 -27.38 19.06 -4.31
CA PRO A 153 -27.88 18.29 -5.43
C PRO A 153 -28.62 19.22 -6.40
N PRO A 154 -28.52 19.01 -7.73
CA PRO A 154 -29.25 19.81 -8.70
C PRO A 154 -30.75 19.73 -8.39
N GLY A 155 -31.33 20.81 -7.87
CA GLY A 155 -32.73 20.87 -7.45
C GLY A 155 -32.99 21.06 -5.96
N ALA A 156 -31.97 21.17 -5.11
CA ALA A 156 -32.14 21.67 -3.73
C ALA A 156 -32.53 23.15 -3.76
N MET A 157 -33.84 23.41 -3.82
CA MET A 157 -34.39 24.76 -3.78
C MET A 157 -34.09 25.38 -2.40
N PRO A 158 -33.51 26.59 -2.33
CA PRO A 158 -33.36 27.28 -1.07
C PRO A 158 -34.75 27.73 -0.58
N GLY A 159 -35.20 27.19 0.55
CA GLY A 159 -36.34 27.77 1.29
C GLY A 159 -37.60 26.93 1.45
N THR A 160 -37.49 25.63 1.78
CA THR A 160 -38.58 24.93 2.48
C THR A 160 -38.23 24.74 3.95
N GLY A 161 -37.96 25.86 4.63
CA GLY A 161 -38.11 25.91 6.07
C GLY A 161 -39.59 25.65 6.38
N THR A 162 -39.87 24.54 7.04
CA THR A 162 -41.16 24.32 7.70
C THR A 162 -41.37 25.49 8.65
N GLY A 163 -42.22 26.43 8.25
CA GLY A 163 -42.61 27.55 9.07
C GLY A 163 -43.17 27.03 10.39
N ASP A 164 -42.63 27.55 11.49
CA ASP A 164 -43.21 27.45 12.82
C ASP A 164 -44.69 27.77 12.72
N ARG A 165 -45.53 26.74 12.86
CA ARG A 165 -46.92 26.91 13.24
C ARG A 165 -46.90 27.35 14.71
N TYR A 166 -47.06 28.65 14.92
CA TYR A 166 -47.51 29.16 16.21
C TYR A 166 -48.94 28.65 16.42
N ASP A 167 -49.06 27.52 17.13
CA ASP A 167 -50.26 27.18 17.86
C ASP A 167 -50.31 28.07 19.10
N GLU A 168 -51.17 29.09 19.08
CA GLU A 168 -51.75 29.62 20.32
C GLU A 168 -53.14 30.18 20.03
N ALA A 169 -54.15 29.38 20.37
CA ALA A 169 -55.50 29.83 20.72
C ALA A 169 -55.61 29.82 22.25
N PRO A 170 -56.46 30.68 22.85
CA PRO A 170 -57.90 30.50 22.76
C PRO A 170 -58.69 31.72 22.24
#